data_AF-B3RTK9-F1
#
_entry.id   AF-B3RTK9-F1
#
_cell.length_a   1.000
_cell.length_b   1.000
_cell.length_c   1.000
_cell.angle_alpha   90.00
_cell.angle_beta   90.00
_cell.angle_gamma   90.00
#
_symmetry.space_group_name_H-M   'P 1'
#
loop_
_entity.id
_entity.type
_entity.pdbx_description
1 polymer ?
#
loop_
_entity_poly.entity_id
_entity_poly.type
_entity_poly.pdbx_seq_one_letter_code
_entity_poly.pdbx_strand_id
1 'polypeptide(L)'
;VSYAASSPALSDRNKYSSFYRLYPSESSFNAPRLALVKYFEWKTVATIHQTADVFSLSMKEMIESFQSNNITVLASEQISDDQDPANKDARIILLSSYEDLARKIVCSATRNGLMTLKHVWFFMGWYSDNWWSVADPNVECSPQEMRDAMGNITAFSFSSIITEYFFQSASTFQSIYDKEAYKLYNRSGWNTAGFAWDAFWTIAFALDGAEKQLSRQSPPAHLYQFDYNNTLIGDTIHDNLKATNFLGVTGKVQFSEKGERIMTSTIQQYQDGRFVLIAMYEPTDNRLQRIPDSRITWPNNGSKPVDSVYIQIQDKEVSQPLFFSVVLILIACVAMAIFFLNINIRYRHVRFIKMSSPNMNNLIILGSVTTYIGVLIFGMDFVPLKEYQSLCKARIWLISLGFSFAFGAMFFKTWRVHKIFANLTAKKVAIRDSQLLLRVGVLIVIDVTVLLVWELIDPLQKLIIYPKGIAIDNFFYEQPLPGNSDVLIRERLKTCRCQREVIWIAIIVSYKGLLLLFGLFLAWETRKVAINALNDSKNIGLCVYAVAATCAVITPIVLTTGHLPNVQYAFFALAIIFCATINLLVVFLPKVN
;
A
#
# COMPACT_ATOMS: atom_id res chain seq x y z
N VAL A 1 -14.54 -12.95 49.00
CA VAL A 1 -14.02 -13.72 47.84
C VAL A 1 -15.17 -13.95 46.87
N SER A 2 -15.09 -13.46 45.63
CA SER A 2 -16.10 -13.65 44.59
C SER A 2 -15.75 -14.83 43.67
N TYR A 3 -16.75 -15.60 43.26
CA TYR A 3 -16.58 -16.77 42.38
C TYR A 3 -17.08 -16.54 40.94
N ALA A 4 -17.62 -15.36 40.62
CA ALA A 4 -18.24 -15.10 39.31
C ALA A 4 -17.98 -13.68 38.75
N ALA A 5 -17.38 -12.77 39.52
CA ALA A 5 -17.19 -11.39 39.07
C ALA A 5 -15.97 -11.25 38.12
N SER A 6 -16.21 -10.95 36.85
CA SER A 6 -15.18 -10.88 35.79
C SER A 6 -14.74 -9.47 35.38
N SER A 7 -15.38 -8.41 35.90
CA SER A 7 -15.06 -7.03 35.52
C SER A 7 -13.61 -6.63 35.84
N PRO A 8 -12.83 -6.08 34.89
CA PRO A 8 -11.48 -5.58 35.15
C PRO A 8 -11.41 -4.45 36.17
N ALA A 9 -12.50 -3.68 36.35
CA ALA A 9 -12.54 -2.57 37.31
C ALA A 9 -12.31 -3.01 38.77
N LEU A 10 -12.61 -4.27 39.10
CA LEU A 10 -12.49 -4.83 40.44
C LEU A 10 -11.05 -5.15 40.85
N SER A 11 -10.09 -4.98 39.93
CA SER A 11 -8.66 -5.20 40.18
C SER A 11 -7.95 -3.98 40.76
N ASP A 12 -8.64 -2.84 40.87
CA ASP A 12 -8.12 -1.62 41.50
C ASP A 12 -8.08 -1.77 43.02
N ARG A 13 -6.90 -2.10 43.56
CA ARG A 13 -6.67 -2.30 45.00
C ARG A 13 -6.80 -1.03 45.84
N ASN A 14 -6.74 0.16 45.25
CA ASN A 14 -6.97 1.41 45.98
C ASN A 14 -8.45 1.56 46.33
N LYS A 15 -9.35 1.08 45.47
CA LYS A 15 -10.81 1.09 45.69
C LYS A 15 -11.30 -0.18 46.37
N TYR A 16 -10.73 -1.33 46.00
CA TYR A 16 -11.19 -2.65 46.41
C TYR A 16 -10.09 -3.44 47.12
N SER A 17 -9.55 -2.86 48.20
CA SER A 17 -8.43 -3.46 48.96
C SER A 17 -8.77 -4.83 49.54
N SER A 18 -10.00 -5.07 50.00
CA SER A 18 -10.42 -6.36 50.58
C SER A 18 -11.06 -7.33 49.56
N PHE A 19 -11.07 -6.99 48.28
CA PHE A 19 -11.71 -7.81 47.25
C PHE A 19 -10.75 -8.87 46.68
N TYR A 20 -11.25 -10.09 46.59
CA TYR A 20 -10.55 -11.23 45.98
C TYR A 20 -11.51 -11.98 45.10
N ARG A 21 -11.02 -12.55 43.99
CA ARG A 21 -11.84 -13.37 43.09
C ARG A 21 -11.11 -14.59 42.56
N LEU A 22 -11.86 -15.68 42.43
CA LEU A 22 -11.39 -16.90 41.79
C LEU A 22 -11.70 -16.98 40.30
N TYR A 23 -12.80 -16.34 39.87
CA TYR A 23 -13.12 -16.23 38.46
C TYR A 23 -12.15 -15.24 37.79
N PRO A 24 -11.66 -15.56 36.58
CA PRO A 24 -10.71 -14.70 35.88
C PRO A 24 -11.33 -13.36 35.51
N SER A 25 -10.48 -12.34 35.44
CA SER A 25 -10.81 -11.08 34.78
C SER A 25 -10.99 -11.31 33.29
N GLU A 26 -11.86 -10.55 32.63
CA GLU A 26 -11.88 -10.54 31.16
C GLU A 26 -10.52 -10.09 30.57
N SER A 27 -9.78 -9.23 31.28
CA SER A 27 -8.43 -8.82 30.88
C SER A 27 -7.41 -9.96 30.94
N SER A 28 -7.65 -11.02 31.71
CA SER A 28 -6.73 -12.16 31.81
C SER A 28 -6.57 -12.89 30.48
N PHE A 29 -7.56 -12.77 29.57
CA PHE A 29 -7.51 -13.36 28.23
C PHE A 29 -6.73 -12.53 27.20
N ASN A 30 -6.28 -11.33 27.54
CA ASN A 30 -5.52 -10.48 26.63
C ASN A 30 -4.12 -11.02 26.35
N ALA A 31 -3.44 -11.52 27.39
CA ALA A 31 -2.11 -12.12 27.28
C ALA A 31 -2.08 -13.35 26.32
N PRO A 32 -2.99 -14.34 26.44
CA PRO A 32 -3.02 -15.46 25.48
C PRO A 32 -3.41 -15.03 24.06
N ARG A 33 -4.33 -14.07 23.88
CA ARG A 33 -4.67 -13.51 22.57
C ARG A 33 -3.44 -12.90 21.89
N LEU A 34 -2.67 -12.09 22.63
CA LEU A 34 -1.44 -11.48 22.14
C LEU A 34 -0.37 -12.54 21.81
N ALA A 35 -0.20 -13.53 22.68
CA ALA A 35 0.76 -14.61 22.48
C ALA A 35 0.46 -15.38 21.19
N LEU A 36 -0.82 -15.64 20.88
CA LEU A 36 -1.24 -16.31 19.65
C LEU A 36 -0.98 -15.45 18.41
N VAL A 37 -1.31 -14.15 18.45
CA VAL A 37 -1.02 -13.20 17.36
C VAL A 37 0.48 -13.15 17.06
N LYS A 38 1.32 -13.07 18.10
CA LYS A 38 2.79 -13.12 17.97
C LYS A 38 3.28 -14.45 17.41
N TYR A 39 2.71 -15.57 17.86
CA TYR A 39 3.07 -16.91 17.39
C TYR A 39 2.89 -17.04 15.86
N PHE A 40 1.85 -16.42 15.30
CA PHE A 40 1.60 -16.42 13.86
C PHE A 40 2.22 -15.26 13.10
N GLU A 41 2.97 -14.38 13.76
CA GLU A 41 3.65 -13.21 13.19
C GLU A 41 2.69 -12.20 12.52
N TRP A 42 1.42 -12.15 12.95
CA TRP A 42 0.48 -11.14 12.47
C TRP A 42 0.81 -9.77 13.06
N LYS A 43 0.78 -8.74 12.22
CA LYS A 43 1.11 -7.34 12.50
C LYS A 43 -0.12 -6.45 12.52
N THR A 44 -1.20 -6.84 11.86
CA THR A 44 -2.45 -6.06 11.79
C THR A 44 -3.64 -6.83 12.34
N VAL A 45 -4.44 -6.17 13.19
CA VAL A 45 -5.63 -6.74 13.81
C VAL A 45 -6.78 -5.73 13.82
N ALA A 46 -8.01 -6.21 13.95
CA ALA A 46 -9.19 -5.42 14.27
C ALA A 46 -9.87 -5.96 15.52
N THR A 47 -10.58 -5.08 16.22
CA THR A 47 -11.27 -5.40 17.46
C THR A 47 -12.72 -4.96 17.38
N ILE A 48 -13.61 -5.80 17.86
CA ILE A 48 -15.05 -5.56 17.96
C ILE A 48 -15.44 -5.90 19.38
N HIS A 49 -16.08 -4.98 20.09
CA HIS A 49 -16.53 -5.24 21.44
C HIS A 49 -17.88 -4.61 21.73
N GLN A 50 -18.65 -5.26 22.61
CA GLN A 50 -19.93 -4.76 23.06
C GLN A 50 -19.73 -3.54 23.97
N THR A 51 -20.72 -2.63 23.94
CA THR A 51 -20.81 -1.49 24.85
C THR A 51 -21.20 -1.92 26.27
N ALA A 52 -20.27 -2.59 26.96
CA ALA A 52 -20.38 -2.93 28.37
C ALA A 52 -19.02 -2.77 29.05
N ASP A 53 -19.01 -2.27 30.29
CA ASP A 53 -17.80 -1.94 31.04
C ASP A 53 -16.76 -3.07 31.06
N VAL A 54 -17.22 -4.32 31.20
CA VAL A 54 -16.36 -5.51 31.23
C VAL A 54 -15.53 -5.63 29.95
N PHE A 55 -16.15 -5.45 28.78
CA PHE A 55 -15.49 -5.59 27.48
C PHE A 55 -14.73 -4.32 27.08
N SER A 56 -15.27 -3.14 27.36
CA SER A 56 -14.61 -1.87 27.04
C SER A 56 -13.31 -1.69 27.81
N LEU A 57 -13.28 -2.04 29.11
CA LEU A 57 -12.05 -1.98 29.92
C LEU A 57 -11.01 -3.00 29.44
N SER A 58 -11.43 -4.26 29.21
CA SER A 58 -10.52 -5.30 28.72
C SER A 58 -9.95 -4.96 27.34
N MET A 59 -10.80 -4.47 26.43
CA MET A 59 -10.37 -4.14 25.06
C MET A 59 -9.42 -2.94 25.05
N LYS A 60 -9.63 -1.94 25.92
CA LYS A 60 -8.69 -0.83 26.09
C LYS A 60 -7.29 -1.33 26.45
N GLU A 61 -7.18 -2.20 27.46
CA GLU A 61 -5.89 -2.80 27.85
C GLU A 61 -5.29 -3.65 26.71
N MET A 62 -6.13 -4.36 25.94
CA MET A 62 -5.67 -5.15 24.79
C MET A 62 -5.06 -4.27 23.69
N ILE A 63 -5.70 -3.14 23.36
CA ILE A 63 -5.22 -2.18 22.35
C ILE A 63 -3.88 -1.59 22.77
N GLU A 64 -3.75 -1.15 24.02
CA GLU A 64 -2.49 -0.64 24.59
C GLU A 64 -1.38 -1.70 24.52
N SER A 65 -1.73 -2.96 24.81
CA SER A 65 -0.82 -4.10 24.73
C SER A 65 -0.36 -4.39 23.28
N PHE A 66 -1.25 -4.31 22.30
CA PHE A 66 -0.87 -4.45 20.88
C PHE A 66 0.06 -3.34 20.41
N GLN A 67 -0.26 -2.08 20.75
CA GLN A 67 0.56 -0.92 20.39
C GLN A 67 1.98 -1.02 20.97
N SER A 68 2.08 -1.42 22.24
CA SER A 68 3.36 -1.63 22.93
C SER A 68 4.20 -2.75 22.32
N ASN A 69 3.60 -3.62 21.49
CA ASN A 69 4.25 -4.75 20.85
C ASN A 69 4.39 -4.61 19.31
N ASN A 70 4.28 -3.38 18.78
CA ASN A 70 4.37 -3.07 17.35
C ASN A 70 3.33 -3.82 16.49
N ILE A 71 2.13 -4.02 17.03
CA ILE A 71 0.96 -4.57 16.30
C ILE A 71 -0.02 -3.42 16.08
N THR A 72 -0.42 -3.21 14.83
CA THR A 72 -1.31 -2.11 14.43
C THR A 72 -2.77 -2.55 14.54
N VAL A 73 -3.57 -1.75 15.23
CA VAL A 73 -5.02 -1.93 15.31
C VAL A 73 -5.67 -1.11 14.19
N LEU A 74 -6.15 -1.78 13.14
CA LEU A 74 -6.77 -1.14 11.96
C LEU A 74 -8.09 -0.46 12.32
N ALA A 75 -8.87 -1.11 13.16
CA ALA A 75 -10.15 -0.63 13.62
C ALA A 75 -10.43 -1.16 15.03
N SER A 76 -11.04 -0.32 15.85
CA SER A 76 -11.65 -0.72 17.11
C SER A 76 -13.08 -0.23 17.12
N GLU A 77 -14.01 -1.17 17.09
CA GLU A 77 -15.43 -0.90 16.99
C GLU A 77 -16.12 -1.30 18.28
N GLN A 78 -16.87 -0.33 18.80
CA GLN A 78 -17.71 -0.50 19.96
C GLN A 78 -19.14 -0.59 19.45
N ILE A 79 -19.73 -1.78 19.56
CA ILE A 79 -21.03 -2.11 18.98
C ILE A 79 -22.09 -2.14 20.09
N SER A 80 -23.27 -1.62 19.76
CA SER A 80 -24.52 -1.80 20.50
C SER A 80 -25.50 -2.60 19.62
N ASP A 81 -26.67 -2.97 20.14
CA ASP A 81 -27.60 -3.89 19.47
C ASP A 81 -28.00 -3.53 18.03
N ASP A 82 -27.86 -2.26 17.62
CA ASP A 82 -28.33 -1.72 16.33
C ASP A 82 -27.20 -1.37 15.32
N GLN A 83 -25.95 -1.78 15.59
CA GLN A 83 -24.80 -1.40 14.73
C GLN A 83 -24.12 -2.60 14.07
N ASP A 84 -23.92 -2.49 12.76
CA ASP A 84 -23.18 -3.48 11.97
C ASP A 84 -21.66 -3.21 12.02
N PRO A 85 -20.82 -4.27 12.00
CA PRO A 85 -19.38 -4.11 11.91
C PRO A 85 -18.98 -3.51 10.55
N ALA A 86 -18.17 -2.46 10.55
CA ALA A 86 -17.73 -1.84 9.30
C ALA A 86 -16.68 -2.72 8.60
N ASN A 87 -16.87 -2.96 7.30
CA ASN A 87 -15.89 -3.67 6.49
C ASN A 87 -14.67 -2.77 6.21
N LYS A 88 -13.58 -2.99 6.95
CA LYS A 88 -12.32 -2.24 6.85
C LYS A 88 -11.14 -3.10 6.39
N ASP A 89 -11.41 -4.16 5.60
CA ASP A 89 -10.41 -5.12 5.09
C ASP A 89 -9.57 -5.78 6.21
N ALA A 90 -10.17 -5.95 7.38
CA ALA A 90 -9.54 -6.57 8.52
C ALA A 90 -9.64 -8.10 8.43
N ARG A 91 -8.49 -8.78 8.41
CA ARG A 91 -8.44 -10.26 8.30
C ARG A 91 -8.36 -10.98 9.64
N ILE A 92 -7.77 -10.35 10.66
CA ILE A 92 -7.68 -10.91 12.02
C ILE A 92 -8.59 -10.09 12.94
N ILE A 93 -9.68 -10.69 13.41
CA ILE A 93 -10.78 -10.00 14.11
C ILE A 93 -10.94 -10.58 15.52
N LEU A 94 -10.90 -9.72 16.53
CA LEU A 94 -11.14 -10.08 17.93
C LEU A 94 -12.53 -9.62 18.36
N LEU A 95 -13.40 -10.56 18.70
CA LEU A 95 -14.76 -10.27 19.17
C LEU A 95 -14.87 -10.42 20.68
N SER A 96 -15.42 -9.41 21.35
CA SER A 96 -15.72 -9.42 22.79
C SER A 96 -17.13 -8.94 23.11
N SER A 97 -18.05 -9.87 23.32
CA SER A 97 -19.46 -9.58 23.60
C SER A 97 -20.10 -10.68 24.44
N TYR A 98 -21.37 -10.49 24.78
CA TYR A 98 -22.25 -11.58 25.17
C TYR A 98 -22.70 -12.39 23.95
N GLU A 99 -23.19 -13.61 24.22
CA GLU A 99 -23.49 -14.64 23.21
C GLU A 99 -24.61 -14.21 22.24
N ASP A 100 -25.60 -13.49 22.75
CA ASP A 100 -26.72 -12.92 21.99
C ASP A 100 -26.24 -11.91 20.93
N LEU A 101 -25.43 -10.93 21.33
CA LEU A 101 -24.88 -9.96 20.39
C LEU A 101 -23.85 -10.60 19.45
N ALA A 102 -23.11 -11.61 19.91
CA ALA A 102 -22.15 -12.34 19.07
C ALA A 102 -22.85 -12.98 17.85
N ARG A 103 -24.06 -13.54 18.03
CA ARG A 103 -24.83 -14.12 16.91
C ARG A 103 -25.22 -13.06 15.89
N LYS A 104 -25.70 -11.90 16.35
CA LYS A 104 -26.04 -10.76 15.47
C LYS A 104 -24.83 -10.29 14.67
N ILE A 105 -23.68 -10.10 15.34
CA ILE A 105 -22.43 -9.67 14.70
C ILE A 105 -21.97 -10.69 13.66
N VAL A 106 -21.96 -11.99 13.99
CA VAL A 106 -21.54 -13.04 13.05
C VAL A 106 -22.49 -13.13 11.85
N CYS A 107 -23.80 -12.98 12.05
CA CYS A 107 -24.77 -12.91 10.96
C CYS A 107 -24.49 -11.71 10.03
N SER A 108 -24.33 -10.52 10.59
CA SER A 108 -24.00 -9.31 9.82
C SER A 108 -22.66 -9.44 9.10
N ALA A 109 -21.63 -9.96 9.77
CA ALA A 109 -20.33 -10.26 9.20
C ALA A 109 -20.42 -11.25 8.02
N THR A 110 -21.30 -12.25 8.11
CA THR A 110 -21.55 -13.21 7.03
C THR A 110 -22.07 -12.52 5.77
N ARG A 111 -23.09 -11.67 5.92
CA ARG A 111 -23.68 -10.91 4.81
C ARG A 111 -22.75 -9.87 4.21
N ASN A 112 -21.85 -9.33 5.02
CA ASN A 112 -20.84 -8.36 4.60
C ASN A 112 -19.52 -8.99 4.09
N GLY A 113 -19.44 -10.32 3.97
CA GLY A 113 -18.28 -11.01 3.41
C GLY A 113 -17.06 -11.11 4.34
N LEU A 114 -17.23 -10.91 5.64
CA LEU A 114 -16.19 -10.99 6.68
C LEU A 114 -16.03 -12.40 7.29
N MET A 115 -16.83 -13.38 6.81
CA MET A 115 -16.80 -14.78 7.23
C MET A 115 -16.33 -15.70 6.09
N THR A 116 -15.10 -15.47 5.63
CA THR A 116 -14.49 -16.23 4.51
C THR A 116 -13.14 -16.84 4.88
N LEU A 117 -12.58 -17.69 4.01
CA LEU A 117 -11.31 -18.40 4.21
C LEU A 117 -10.11 -17.48 4.49
N LYS A 118 -10.25 -16.18 4.20
CA LYS A 118 -9.26 -15.14 4.45
C LYS A 118 -9.29 -14.57 5.88
N HIS A 119 -10.34 -14.89 6.64
CA HIS A 119 -10.59 -14.29 7.95
C HIS A 119 -10.29 -15.26 9.09
N VAL A 120 -9.76 -14.69 10.16
CA VAL A 120 -9.52 -15.35 11.44
C VAL A 120 -10.31 -14.61 12.51
N TRP A 121 -11.12 -15.33 13.27
CA TRP A 121 -11.93 -14.78 14.35
C TRP A 121 -11.54 -15.31 15.71
N PHE A 122 -11.40 -14.43 16.69
CA PHE A 122 -11.20 -14.79 18.08
C PHE A 122 -12.51 -14.57 18.85
N PHE A 123 -13.04 -15.63 19.43
CA PHE A 123 -14.27 -15.65 20.21
C PHE A 123 -14.01 -15.86 21.71
N MET A 124 -15.03 -15.57 22.50
CA MET A 124 -15.09 -15.96 23.90
C MET A 124 -15.28 -17.47 24.02
N GLY A 125 -14.54 -18.11 24.93
CA GLY A 125 -14.60 -19.55 25.13
C GLY A 125 -15.55 -20.01 26.24
N TRP A 126 -16.35 -19.09 26.81
CA TRP A 126 -17.40 -19.40 27.78
C TRP A 126 -18.81 -19.42 27.18
N TYR A 127 -18.94 -19.21 25.86
CA TYR A 127 -20.19 -19.41 25.14
C TYR A 127 -20.66 -20.86 25.19
N SER A 128 -21.97 -21.03 25.03
CA SER A 128 -22.59 -22.35 24.96
C SER A 128 -22.07 -23.14 23.74
N ASP A 129 -22.02 -24.46 23.86
CA ASP A 129 -21.67 -25.31 22.72
C ASP A 129 -22.64 -25.07 21.55
N ASN A 130 -22.09 -24.88 20.36
CA ASN A 130 -22.85 -24.60 19.14
C ASN A 130 -23.74 -23.35 19.21
N TRP A 131 -23.38 -22.36 20.02
CA TRP A 131 -24.13 -21.10 20.23
C TRP A 131 -24.54 -20.38 18.94
N TRP A 132 -23.78 -20.52 17.84
CA TRP A 132 -24.07 -19.91 16.54
C TRP A 132 -25.20 -20.61 15.77
N SER A 133 -25.55 -21.85 16.16
CA SER A 133 -26.50 -22.71 15.44
C SER A 133 -27.88 -22.79 16.11
N VAL A 134 -28.10 -21.99 17.16
CA VAL A 134 -29.37 -21.89 17.89
C VAL A 134 -30.32 -20.97 17.13
N ALA A 135 -31.60 -21.32 17.08
CA ALA A 135 -32.63 -20.46 16.52
C ALA A 135 -32.82 -19.22 17.42
N ASP A 136 -32.65 -18.03 16.86
CA ASP A 136 -32.78 -16.76 17.57
C ASP A 136 -33.71 -15.83 16.77
N PRO A 137 -34.86 -15.41 17.31
CA PRO A 137 -35.79 -14.53 16.60
C PRO A 137 -35.22 -13.13 16.33
N ASN A 138 -34.14 -12.74 17.01
CA ASN A 138 -33.49 -11.44 16.83
C ASN A 138 -32.32 -11.47 15.83
N VAL A 139 -32.08 -12.60 15.17
CA VAL A 139 -31.00 -12.78 14.21
C VAL A 139 -31.61 -13.17 12.86
N GLU A 140 -31.30 -12.39 11.82
CA GLU A 140 -31.91 -12.59 10.50
C GLU A 140 -31.35 -13.79 9.73
N CYS A 141 -30.16 -14.27 10.09
CA CYS A 141 -29.50 -15.40 9.42
C CYS A 141 -30.06 -16.74 9.90
N SER A 142 -30.13 -17.71 8.98
CA SER A 142 -30.57 -19.06 9.35
C SER A 142 -29.48 -19.83 10.13
N PRO A 143 -29.83 -20.80 10.97
CA PRO A 143 -28.83 -21.65 11.63
C PRO A 143 -27.90 -22.39 10.67
N GLN A 144 -28.36 -22.70 9.45
CA GLN A 144 -27.52 -23.34 8.43
C GLN A 144 -26.50 -22.35 7.86
N GLU A 145 -26.95 -21.14 7.52
CA GLU A 145 -26.08 -20.06 7.06
C GLU A 145 -24.97 -19.74 8.08
N MET A 146 -25.32 -19.71 9.37
CA MET A 146 -24.35 -19.50 10.45
C MET A 146 -23.34 -20.66 10.58
N ARG A 147 -23.77 -21.91 10.38
CA ARG A 147 -22.87 -23.07 10.37
C ARG A 147 -21.89 -23.02 9.19
N ASP A 148 -22.40 -22.68 8.01
CA ASP A 148 -21.58 -22.57 6.80
C ASP A 148 -20.56 -21.43 6.94
N ALA A 149 -20.97 -20.30 7.52
CA ALA A 149 -20.09 -19.17 7.83
C ALA A 149 -18.96 -19.56 8.79
N MET A 150 -19.28 -20.25 9.89
CA MET A 150 -18.28 -20.75 10.84
C MET A 150 -17.33 -21.79 10.21
N GLY A 151 -17.82 -22.61 9.29
CA GLY A 151 -17.00 -23.57 8.53
C GLY A 151 -16.04 -22.92 7.54
N ASN A 152 -16.36 -21.70 7.09
CA ASN A 152 -15.56 -20.97 6.10
C ASN A 152 -14.45 -20.10 6.71
N ILE A 153 -14.34 -20.01 8.03
CA ILE A 153 -13.32 -19.19 8.71
C ILE A 153 -12.37 -20.04 9.53
N THR A 154 -11.26 -19.43 9.97
CA THR A 154 -10.51 -19.96 11.11
C THR A 154 -10.99 -19.30 12.39
N ALA A 155 -11.52 -20.07 13.34
CA ALA A 155 -12.00 -19.52 14.62
C ALA A 155 -11.18 -20.08 15.80
N PHE A 156 -10.78 -19.19 16.70
CA PHE A 156 -10.17 -19.54 17.98
C PHE A 156 -11.07 -19.09 19.13
N SER A 157 -11.15 -19.89 20.19
CA SER A 157 -11.80 -19.50 21.44
C SER A 157 -10.81 -19.50 22.59
N PHE A 158 -11.01 -18.57 23.51
CA PHE A 158 -10.15 -18.39 24.69
C PHE A 158 -11.00 -18.61 25.93
N SER A 159 -10.63 -19.62 26.70
CA SER A 159 -11.33 -20.00 27.93
C SER A 159 -10.34 -20.25 29.05
N SER A 160 -10.88 -20.56 30.23
CA SER A 160 -10.11 -20.97 31.39
C SER A 160 -10.33 -22.45 31.66
N ILE A 161 -9.33 -23.12 32.23
CA ILE A 161 -9.44 -24.54 32.53
C ILE A 161 -10.59 -24.79 33.52
N ILE A 162 -11.58 -25.54 33.06
CA ILE A 162 -12.56 -26.21 33.91
C ILE A 162 -12.36 -27.71 33.69
N THR A 163 -11.50 -28.27 34.53
CA THR A 163 -11.76 -29.55 35.19
C THR A 163 -12.20 -30.77 34.38
N GLU A 164 -11.44 -31.21 33.38
CA GLU A 164 -11.59 -32.59 32.88
C GLU A 164 -10.27 -33.29 32.52
N TYR A 165 -9.28 -32.57 31.98
CA TYR A 165 -8.14 -33.22 31.34
C TYR A 165 -6.98 -33.65 32.25
N PHE A 166 -6.83 -33.09 33.46
CA PHE A 166 -5.58 -33.24 34.23
C PHE A 166 -5.73 -33.82 35.64
N PHE A 167 -6.91 -33.75 36.26
CA PHE A 167 -7.08 -34.17 37.65
C PHE A 167 -8.28 -35.12 37.79
N GLN A 168 -8.07 -36.31 38.36
CA GLN A 168 -9.16 -37.26 38.65
C GLN A 168 -10.18 -36.69 39.66
N SER A 169 -9.73 -35.81 40.56
CA SER A 169 -10.60 -35.13 41.53
C SER A 169 -11.60 -34.17 40.86
N ALA A 170 -11.19 -33.55 39.76
CA ALA A 170 -11.99 -32.60 39.00
C ALA A 170 -13.14 -33.27 38.24
N SER A 171 -12.86 -34.36 37.53
CA SER A 171 -13.89 -35.14 36.82
C SER A 171 -14.87 -35.79 37.80
N THR A 172 -14.38 -36.25 38.95
CA THR A 172 -15.22 -36.77 40.03
C THR A 172 -16.16 -35.70 40.58
N PHE A 173 -15.65 -34.48 40.86
CA PHE A 173 -16.47 -33.35 41.28
C PHE A 173 -17.56 -33.03 40.26
N GLN A 174 -17.19 -32.90 38.98
CA GLN A 174 -18.13 -32.57 37.90
C GLN A 174 -19.24 -33.61 37.79
N SER A 175 -18.89 -34.91 37.81
CA SER A 175 -19.86 -36.01 37.76
C SER A 175 -20.85 -35.98 38.93
N ILE A 176 -20.37 -35.74 40.15
CA ILE A 176 -21.23 -35.62 41.34
C ILE A 176 -22.15 -34.40 41.22
N TYR A 177 -21.58 -33.26 40.84
CA TYR A 177 -22.30 -32.01 40.73
C TYR A 177 -23.40 -32.07 39.67
N ASP A 178 -23.11 -32.61 38.48
CA ASP A 178 -24.11 -32.76 37.42
C ASP A 178 -25.25 -33.68 37.83
N LYS A 179 -24.95 -34.76 38.56
CA LYS A 179 -25.97 -35.68 39.09
C LYS A 179 -26.93 -34.97 40.07
N GLU A 180 -26.39 -34.18 41.00
CA GLU A 180 -27.22 -33.43 41.96
C GLU A 180 -27.95 -32.26 41.31
N ALA A 181 -27.31 -31.55 40.37
CA ALA A 181 -27.93 -30.48 39.61
C ALA A 181 -29.12 -30.99 38.78
N TYR A 182 -28.98 -32.16 38.16
CA TYR A 182 -30.06 -32.80 37.41
C TYR A 182 -31.22 -33.19 38.33
N LYS A 183 -30.91 -33.76 39.51
CA LYS A 183 -31.92 -34.13 40.51
C LYS A 183 -32.71 -32.93 41.04
N LEU A 184 -32.07 -31.80 41.25
CA LEU A 184 -32.68 -30.61 41.85
C LEU A 184 -33.33 -29.67 40.83
N TYR A 185 -32.74 -29.53 39.64
CA TYR A 185 -33.08 -28.49 38.67
C TYR A 185 -33.39 -29.02 37.27
N ASN A 186 -33.33 -30.34 37.06
CA ASN A 186 -33.57 -30.98 35.76
C ASN A 186 -32.70 -30.38 34.62
N ARG A 187 -31.44 -30.05 34.93
CA ARG A 187 -30.46 -29.52 33.96
C ARG A 187 -29.04 -29.95 34.34
N SER A 188 -28.10 -29.78 33.41
CA SER A 188 -26.67 -29.89 33.69
C SER A 188 -26.18 -28.79 34.64
N GLY A 189 -25.06 -29.06 35.29
CA GLY A 189 -24.41 -28.12 36.18
C GLY A 189 -23.87 -26.89 35.44
N TRP A 190 -23.82 -25.76 36.13
CA TRP A 190 -23.15 -24.56 35.63
C TRP A 190 -21.63 -24.68 35.64
N ASN A 191 -20.99 -24.17 34.59
CA ASN A 191 -19.53 -24.10 34.43
C ASN A 191 -18.82 -23.31 35.57
N THR A 192 -19.53 -22.44 36.28
CA THR A 192 -18.96 -21.65 37.38
C THR A 192 -18.90 -22.37 38.73
N ALA A 193 -19.50 -23.57 38.84
CA ALA A 193 -19.63 -24.28 40.11
C ALA A 193 -18.29 -24.66 40.75
N GLY A 194 -17.30 -25.05 39.94
CA GLY A 194 -15.96 -25.33 40.45
C GLY A 194 -15.30 -24.13 41.13
N PHE A 195 -15.54 -22.91 40.61
CA PHE A 195 -15.03 -21.69 41.25
C PHE A 195 -15.73 -21.39 42.57
N ALA A 196 -17.03 -21.70 42.69
CA ALA A 196 -17.75 -21.56 43.95
C ALA A 196 -17.25 -22.57 44.99
N TRP A 197 -16.97 -23.80 44.57
CA TRP A 197 -16.37 -24.83 45.42
C TRP A 197 -14.99 -24.40 45.95
N ASP A 198 -14.11 -23.95 45.06
CA ASP A 198 -12.79 -23.50 45.47
C ASP A 198 -12.86 -22.20 46.29
N ALA A 199 -13.89 -21.37 46.12
CA ALA A 199 -14.08 -20.16 46.93
C ALA A 199 -14.41 -20.51 48.38
N PHE A 200 -15.26 -21.53 48.57
CA PHE A 200 -15.55 -22.05 49.90
C PHE A 200 -14.28 -22.55 50.60
N TRP A 201 -13.50 -23.39 49.93
CA TRP A 201 -12.25 -23.91 50.49
C TRP A 201 -11.19 -22.83 50.73
N THR A 202 -11.11 -21.83 49.86
CA THR A 202 -10.24 -20.66 50.04
C THR A 202 -10.57 -19.93 51.34
N ILE A 203 -11.86 -19.68 51.59
CA ILE A 203 -12.30 -19.03 52.83
C ILE A 203 -11.99 -19.91 54.04
N ALA A 204 -12.28 -21.21 53.96
CA ALA A 204 -12.03 -22.15 55.05
C ALA A 204 -10.55 -22.22 55.45
N PHE A 205 -9.64 -22.35 54.46
CA PHE A 205 -8.21 -22.39 54.73
C PHE A 205 -7.67 -21.06 55.27
N ALA A 206 -8.17 -19.93 54.77
CA ALA A 206 -7.76 -18.63 55.29
C ALA A 206 -8.20 -18.40 56.74
N LEU A 207 -9.42 -18.83 57.10
CA LEU A 207 -9.90 -18.75 58.48
C LEU A 207 -9.12 -19.69 59.42
N ASP A 208 -8.85 -20.93 59.00
CA ASP A 208 -8.03 -21.86 59.79
C ASP A 208 -6.60 -21.33 60.01
N GLY A 209 -5.98 -20.75 58.98
CA GLY A 209 -4.69 -20.08 59.09
C GLY A 209 -4.73 -18.88 60.04
N ALA A 210 -5.76 -18.05 59.92
CA ALA A 210 -5.95 -16.89 60.78
C ALA A 210 -6.15 -17.27 62.25
N GLU A 211 -6.97 -18.26 62.57
CA GLU A 211 -7.18 -18.73 63.96
C GLU A 211 -5.86 -19.22 64.58
N LYS A 212 -5.06 -19.98 63.81
CA LYS A 212 -3.74 -20.47 64.25
C LYS A 212 -2.76 -19.31 64.50
N GLN A 213 -2.81 -18.26 63.69
CA GLN A 213 -1.97 -17.08 63.85
C GLN A 213 -2.40 -16.22 65.04
N LEU A 214 -3.71 -15.99 65.21
CA LEU A 214 -4.28 -15.20 66.30
C LEU A 214 -4.06 -15.87 67.67
N SER A 215 -4.21 -17.19 67.75
CA SER A 215 -3.98 -17.97 68.99
C SER A 215 -2.53 -17.89 69.50
N ARG A 216 -1.58 -17.54 68.63
CA ARG A 216 -0.15 -17.39 68.97
C ARG A 216 0.23 -15.96 69.38
N GLN A 217 -0.70 -15.00 69.30
CA GLN A 217 -0.44 -13.63 69.73
C GLN A 217 -0.38 -13.51 71.26
N SER A 218 0.10 -12.37 71.75
CA SER A 218 0.18 -12.05 73.19
C SER A 218 -0.45 -10.67 73.44
N PRO A 219 -1.67 -10.60 74.00
CA PRO A 219 -2.53 -11.71 74.43
C PRO A 219 -3.10 -12.54 73.25
N PRO A 220 -3.46 -13.82 73.46
CA PRO A 220 -4.10 -14.63 72.43
C PRO A 220 -5.43 -14.01 72.00
N ALA A 221 -5.63 -13.93 70.69
CA ALA A 221 -6.89 -13.52 70.08
C ALA A 221 -7.54 -14.71 69.36
N HIS A 222 -8.86 -14.66 69.18
CA HIS A 222 -9.61 -15.72 68.51
C HIS A 222 -10.65 -15.14 67.55
N LEU A 223 -10.99 -15.88 66.49
CA LEU A 223 -11.96 -15.43 65.48
C LEU A 223 -13.35 -15.15 66.06
N TYR A 224 -13.77 -15.83 67.13
CA TYR A 224 -15.08 -15.57 67.77
C TYR A 224 -15.18 -14.20 68.45
N GLN A 225 -14.04 -13.52 68.65
CA GLN A 225 -13.96 -12.17 69.23
C GLN A 225 -14.06 -11.07 68.17
N PHE A 226 -14.42 -11.42 66.93
CA PHE A 226 -14.53 -10.49 65.82
C PHE A 226 -15.61 -9.42 66.04
N ASP A 227 -15.26 -8.17 65.75
CA ASP A 227 -16.18 -7.05 65.57
C ASP A 227 -15.77 -6.23 64.33
N TYR A 228 -16.67 -5.36 63.84
CA TYR A 228 -16.43 -4.58 62.62
C TYR A 228 -15.36 -3.48 62.75
N ASN A 229 -14.89 -3.17 63.96
CA ASN A 229 -13.83 -2.19 64.22
C ASN A 229 -12.47 -2.86 64.46
N ASN A 230 -12.43 -4.19 64.62
CA ASN A 230 -11.24 -4.95 64.94
C ASN A 230 -10.37 -5.16 63.68
N THR A 231 -9.45 -4.23 63.46
CA THR A 231 -8.50 -4.28 62.34
C THR A 231 -7.54 -5.45 62.46
N LEU A 232 -7.14 -5.84 63.66
CA LEU A 232 -6.19 -6.95 63.89
C LEU A 232 -6.71 -8.29 63.33
N ILE A 233 -7.96 -8.65 63.64
CA ILE A 233 -8.57 -9.89 63.13
C ILE A 233 -8.80 -9.76 61.62
N GLY A 234 -9.30 -8.60 61.15
CA GLY A 234 -9.52 -8.34 59.73
C GLY A 234 -8.25 -8.47 58.88
N ASP A 235 -7.16 -7.83 59.31
CA ASP A 235 -5.85 -7.85 58.65
C ASP A 235 -5.25 -9.26 58.69
N THR A 236 -5.40 -9.99 59.80
CA THR A 236 -4.91 -11.38 59.88
C THR A 236 -5.64 -12.30 58.91
N ILE A 237 -6.97 -12.15 58.76
CA ILE A 237 -7.74 -12.89 57.74
C ILE A 237 -7.28 -12.48 56.34
N HIS A 238 -7.06 -11.20 56.11
CA HIS A 238 -6.60 -10.66 54.83
C HIS A 238 -5.24 -11.24 54.41
N ASP A 239 -4.28 -11.29 55.32
CA ASP A 239 -2.95 -11.84 55.08
C ASP A 239 -3.00 -13.34 54.77
N ASN A 240 -3.84 -14.10 55.49
CA ASN A 240 -4.02 -15.53 55.23
C ASN A 240 -4.75 -15.79 53.90
N LEU A 241 -5.69 -14.94 53.52
CA LEU A 241 -6.30 -14.98 52.18
C LEU A 241 -5.24 -14.72 51.10
N LYS A 242 -4.37 -13.72 51.28
CA LYS A 242 -3.28 -13.42 50.34
C LYS A 242 -2.28 -14.58 50.23
N ALA A 243 -1.98 -15.25 51.34
CA ALA A 243 -1.03 -16.36 51.41
C ALA A 243 -1.61 -17.72 50.94
N THR A 244 -2.89 -17.77 50.55
CA THR A 244 -3.54 -19.03 50.15
C THR A 244 -2.89 -19.63 48.91
N ASN A 245 -2.47 -20.89 49.02
CA ASN A 245 -1.84 -21.66 47.94
C ASN A 245 -2.19 -23.15 48.09
N PHE A 246 -3.16 -23.63 47.32
CA PHE A 246 -3.57 -25.05 47.33
C PHE A 246 -4.04 -25.50 45.95
N LEU A 247 -4.17 -26.82 45.76
CA LEU A 247 -4.74 -27.40 44.55
C LEU A 247 -6.25 -27.60 44.76
N GLY A 248 -7.06 -26.76 44.11
CA GLY A 248 -8.52 -26.87 44.10
C GLY A 248 -9.02 -27.78 42.96
N VAL A 249 -10.34 -27.85 42.80
CA VAL A 249 -10.91 -28.59 41.67
C VAL A 249 -10.53 -27.89 40.37
N THR A 250 -10.64 -26.57 40.29
CA THR A 250 -10.29 -25.77 39.10
C THR A 250 -8.79 -25.52 38.91
N GLY A 251 -7.93 -26.32 39.55
CA GLY A 251 -6.48 -26.19 39.48
C GLY A 251 -5.90 -25.40 40.65
N LYS A 252 -4.66 -24.94 40.49
CA LYS A 252 -3.96 -24.23 41.56
C LYS A 252 -4.69 -22.92 41.91
N VAL A 253 -4.96 -22.71 43.19
CA VAL A 253 -5.56 -21.49 43.73
C VAL A 253 -4.45 -20.67 44.36
N GLN A 254 -4.12 -19.55 43.71
CA GLN A 254 -3.12 -18.59 44.16
C GLN A 254 -3.52 -17.21 43.67
N PHE A 255 -3.44 -16.20 44.53
CA PHE A 255 -3.79 -14.82 44.18
C PHE A 255 -2.57 -14.01 43.71
N SER A 256 -2.80 -13.11 42.77
CA SER A 256 -1.88 -12.06 42.35
C SER A 256 -1.92 -10.88 43.33
N GLU A 257 -1.00 -9.94 43.18
CA GLU A 257 -1.02 -8.66 43.93
C GLU A 257 -2.30 -7.83 43.70
N LYS A 258 -3.02 -8.08 42.59
CA LYS A 258 -4.31 -7.45 42.29
C LYS A 258 -5.51 -8.14 42.96
N GLY A 259 -5.30 -9.20 43.75
CA GLY A 259 -6.38 -9.99 44.37
C GLY A 259 -7.11 -10.90 43.37
N GLU A 260 -6.53 -11.13 42.20
CA GLU A 260 -7.07 -12.00 41.16
C GLU A 260 -6.38 -13.35 41.21
N ARG A 261 -7.10 -14.43 40.93
CA ARG A 261 -6.45 -15.72 40.78
C ARG A 261 -5.57 -15.77 39.53
N ILE A 262 -4.35 -16.28 39.69
CA ILE A 262 -3.46 -16.62 38.58
C ILE A 262 -3.93 -17.94 37.97
N MET A 263 -4.32 -17.94 36.70
CA MET A 263 -4.90 -19.11 36.05
C MET A 263 -4.40 -19.29 34.61
N THR A 264 -4.08 -20.53 34.28
CA THR A 264 -3.73 -20.96 32.92
C THR A 264 -4.94 -20.85 32.00
N SER A 265 -4.75 -20.21 30.84
CA SER A 265 -5.79 -20.07 29.82
C SER A 265 -5.69 -21.18 28.79
N THR A 266 -6.83 -21.64 28.26
CA THR A 266 -6.90 -22.61 27.17
C THR A 266 -7.24 -21.91 25.87
N ILE A 267 -6.60 -22.34 24.79
CA ILE A 267 -6.90 -21.90 23.43
C ILE A 267 -7.44 -23.10 22.67
N GLN A 268 -8.64 -22.96 22.13
CA GLN A 268 -9.26 -23.96 21.28
C GLN A 268 -9.42 -23.42 19.87
N GLN A 269 -9.43 -24.30 18.88
CA GLN A 269 -9.71 -23.96 17.49
C GLN A 269 -10.98 -24.68 17.05
N TYR A 270 -11.83 -24.00 16.30
CA TYR A 270 -12.97 -24.62 15.64
C TYR A 270 -12.50 -25.54 14.51
N GLN A 271 -12.81 -26.83 14.61
CA GLN A 271 -12.45 -27.88 13.66
C GLN A 271 -13.63 -28.84 13.51
N ASP A 272 -14.09 -29.08 12.27
CA ASP A 272 -15.12 -30.07 11.93
C ASP A 272 -16.38 -30.01 12.83
N GLY A 273 -16.89 -28.80 13.09
CA GLY A 273 -18.12 -28.62 13.85
C GLY A 273 -17.95 -28.47 15.37
N ARG A 274 -16.73 -28.51 15.91
CA ARG A 274 -16.48 -28.39 17.36
C ARG A 274 -15.21 -27.62 17.69
N PHE A 275 -15.12 -27.06 18.90
CA PHE A 275 -13.88 -26.48 19.40
C PHE A 275 -12.96 -27.57 19.98
N VAL A 276 -11.75 -27.68 19.43
CA VAL A 276 -10.71 -28.63 19.83
C VAL A 276 -9.59 -27.87 20.55
N LEU A 277 -9.17 -28.36 21.72
CA LEU A 277 -8.06 -27.77 22.48
C LEU A 277 -6.73 -27.90 21.72
N ILE A 278 -6.04 -26.79 21.48
CA ILE A 278 -4.78 -26.75 20.71
C ILE A 278 -3.58 -26.29 21.54
N ALA A 279 -3.80 -25.43 22.53
CA ALA A 279 -2.74 -24.85 23.33
C ALA A 279 -3.24 -24.37 24.69
N MET A 280 -2.29 -24.17 25.60
CA MET A 280 -2.46 -23.56 26.91
C MET A 280 -1.50 -22.41 27.06
N TYR A 281 -1.87 -21.40 27.81
CA TYR A 281 -1.05 -20.24 28.10
C TYR A 281 -0.84 -20.13 29.60
N GLU A 282 0.42 -20.23 30.02
CA GLU A 282 0.83 -20.10 31.41
C GLU A 282 1.22 -18.64 31.70
N PRO A 283 0.45 -17.91 32.52
CA PRO A 283 0.70 -16.50 32.80
C PRO A 283 1.98 -16.24 33.61
N THR A 284 2.46 -17.19 34.41
CA THR A 284 3.68 -16.98 35.22
C THR A 284 4.94 -16.87 34.37
N ASP A 285 5.03 -17.69 33.32
CA ASP A 285 6.22 -17.81 32.47
C ASP A 285 6.04 -17.08 31.12
N ASN A 286 4.87 -16.46 30.91
CA ASN A 286 4.44 -15.89 29.63
C ASN A 286 4.57 -16.88 28.46
N ARG A 287 4.29 -18.16 28.71
CA ARG A 287 4.61 -19.24 27.78
C ARG A 287 3.36 -19.87 27.18
N LEU A 288 3.32 -19.93 25.85
CA LEU A 288 2.36 -20.73 25.10
C LEU A 288 2.86 -22.19 25.01
N GLN A 289 2.10 -23.12 25.57
CA GLN A 289 2.35 -24.55 25.56
C GLN A 289 1.39 -25.23 24.59
N ARG A 290 1.91 -26.02 23.66
CA ARG A 290 1.09 -26.76 22.69
C ARG A 290 0.64 -28.09 23.27
N ILE A 291 -0.58 -28.51 22.97
CA ILE A 291 -1.06 -29.83 23.37
C ILE A 291 -0.45 -30.88 22.43
N PRO A 292 0.22 -31.92 22.96
CA PRO A 292 0.69 -33.05 22.17
C PRO A 292 -0.46 -33.65 21.35
N ASP A 293 -0.20 -34.04 20.09
CA ASP A 293 -1.17 -34.61 19.14
C ASP A 293 -2.25 -33.67 18.58
N SER A 294 -2.43 -32.48 19.15
CA SER A 294 -3.33 -31.47 18.60
C SER A 294 -2.66 -30.64 17.50
N ARG A 295 -3.30 -30.52 16.33
CA ARG A 295 -2.79 -29.76 15.18
C ARG A 295 -3.72 -28.62 14.85
N ILE A 296 -3.13 -27.47 14.53
CA ILE A 296 -3.86 -26.32 14.00
C ILE A 296 -4.17 -26.61 12.53
N THR A 297 -5.45 -26.60 12.18
CA THR A 297 -5.92 -26.81 10.80
C THR A 297 -6.24 -25.47 10.15
N TRP A 298 -5.99 -25.37 8.85
CA TRP A 298 -6.33 -24.17 8.08
C TRP A 298 -7.24 -24.58 6.93
N PRO A 299 -8.41 -23.94 6.77
CA PRO A 299 -9.35 -24.32 5.74
C PRO A 299 -8.83 -24.01 4.31
N ASN A 300 -7.82 -23.15 4.16
CA ASN A 300 -7.15 -22.88 2.87
C ASN A 300 -5.94 -23.80 2.60
N ASN A 301 -6.18 -25.10 2.36
CA ASN A 301 -5.14 -26.09 2.01
C ASN A 301 -3.93 -26.12 2.96
N GLY A 302 -4.13 -25.83 4.25
CA GLY A 302 -3.06 -25.82 5.26
C GLY A 302 -2.23 -24.53 5.34
N SER A 303 -2.56 -23.49 4.58
CA SER A 303 -1.86 -22.19 4.65
C SER A 303 -2.53 -21.23 5.66
N LYS A 304 -1.73 -20.59 6.51
CA LYS A 304 -2.21 -19.55 7.45
C LYS A 304 -2.69 -18.31 6.67
N PRO A 305 -3.84 -17.71 7.00
CA PRO A 305 -4.25 -16.44 6.40
C PRO A 305 -3.23 -15.32 6.69
N VAL A 306 -3.03 -14.46 5.70
CA VAL A 306 -2.27 -13.20 5.87
C VAL A 306 -3.11 -12.18 6.63
N ASP A 307 -2.46 -11.28 7.34
CA ASP A 307 -3.08 -10.27 8.21
C ASP A 307 -3.55 -9.01 7.47
N SER A 308 -2.97 -8.72 6.30
CA SER A 308 -3.32 -7.62 5.42
C SER A 308 -2.98 -7.94 3.96
N VAL A 309 -3.53 -7.16 3.03
CA VAL A 309 -3.25 -7.30 1.60
C VAL A 309 -1.86 -6.73 1.28
N TYR A 310 -1.06 -7.46 0.49
CA TYR A 310 0.28 -7.02 0.11
C TYR A 310 0.23 -6.15 -1.15
N ILE A 311 0.72 -4.91 -1.08
CA ILE A 311 0.76 -4.01 -2.24
C ILE A 311 2.07 -4.20 -3.02
N GLN A 312 1.97 -4.74 -4.23
CA GLN A 312 3.09 -4.86 -5.17
C GLN A 312 3.14 -3.67 -6.12
N ILE A 313 4.26 -2.94 -6.11
CA ILE A 313 4.46 -1.77 -6.98
C ILE A 313 4.96 -2.22 -8.36
N GLN A 314 4.30 -1.77 -9.42
CA GLN A 314 4.67 -2.08 -10.81
C GLN A 314 4.97 -0.80 -11.61
N ASP A 315 6.10 -0.77 -12.32
CA ASP A 315 6.47 0.35 -13.21
C ASP A 315 5.73 0.26 -14.55
N LYS A 316 5.04 1.35 -14.95
CA LYS A 316 4.54 1.54 -16.32
C LYS A 316 5.65 2.16 -17.17
N GLU A 317 6.16 1.37 -18.11
CA GLU A 317 7.26 1.75 -19.01
C GLU A 317 6.83 1.62 -20.47
N VAL A 318 7.64 2.20 -21.38
CA VAL A 318 7.47 1.97 -22.81
C VAL A 318 7.66 0.49 -23.11
N SER A 319 6.72 -0.09 -23.85
CA SER A 319 6.77 -1.50 -24.23
C SER A 319 8.05 -1.81 -25.00
N GLN A 320 8.75 -2.86 -24.59
CA GLN A 320 10.00 -3.28 -25.21
C GLN A 320 9.88 -3.51 -26.73
N PRO A 321 8.80 -4.14 -27.27
CA PRO A 321 8.65 -4.31 -28.71
C PRO A 321 8.59 -2.98 -29.47
N LEU A 322 7.88 -1.98 -28.93
CA LEU A 322 7.80 -0.65 -29.54
C LEU A 322 9.16 0.06 -29.52
N PHE A 323 9.87 0.00 -28.40
CA PHE A 323 11.20 0.62 -28.26
C PHE A 323 12.18 0.04 -29.29
N PHE A 324 12.32 -1.28 -29.37
CA PHE A 324 13.23 -1.92 -30.32
C PHE A 324 12.85 -1.66 -31.79
N SER A 325 11.56 -1.60 -32.11
CA SER A 325 11.09 -1.26 -33.46
C SER A 325 11.53 0.15 -33.87
N VAL A 326 11.38 1.13 -32.97
CA VAL A 326 11.84 2.51 -33.23
C VAL A 326 13.36 2.59 -33.35
N VAL A 327 14.11 1.86 -32.51
CA VAL A 327 15.59 1.82 -32.57
C VAL A 327 16.08 1.33 -33.94
N LEU A 328 15.48 0.27 -34.49
CA LEU A 328 15.84 -0.25 -35.81
C LEU A 328 15.66 0.80 -36.91
N ILE A 329 14.55 1.55 -36.87
CA ILE A 329 14.27 2.64 -37.81
C ILE A 329 15.29 3.78 -37.64
N LEU A 330 15.62 4.15 -36.40
CA LEU A 330 16.59 5.20 -36.11
C LEU A 330 17.99 4.84 -36.63
N ILE A 331 18.42 3.57 -36.52
CA ILE A 331 19.71 3.10 -37.07
C ILE A 331 19.75 3.32 -38.58
N ALA A 332 18.69 2.95 -39.31
CA ALA A 332 18.60 3.17 -40.75
C ALA A 332 18.61 4.67 -41.10
N CYS A 333 17.90 5.51 -40.33
CA CYS A 333 17.86 6.96 -40.52
C CYS A 333 19.23 7.62 -40.30
N VAL A 334 19.97 7.20 -39.27
CA VAL A 334 21.32 7.69 -38.99
C VAL A 334 22.30 7.23 -40.06
N ALA A 335 22.23 5.98 -40.52
CA ALA A 335 23.04 5.49 -41.64
C ALA A 335 22.81 6.31 -42.92
N MET A 336 21.55 6.62 -43.24
CA MET A 336 21.19 7.49 -44.36
C MET A 336 21.74 8.92 -44.18
N ALA A 337 21.66 9.48 -42.98
CA ALA A 337 22.21 10.81 -42.67
C ALA A 337 23.73 10.86 -42.86
N ILE A 338 24.46 9.82 -42.41
CA ILE A 338 25.91 9.68 -42.60
C ILE A 338 26.25 9.53 -44.09
N PHE A 339 25.46 8.77 -44.85
CA PHE A 339 25.63 8.65 -46.30
C PHE A 339 25.53 10.02 -47.01
N PHE A 340 24.47 10.80 -46.72
CA PHE A 340 24.32 12.14 -47.29
C PHE A 340 25.42 13.10 -46.84
N LEU A 341 25.91 12.98 -45.59
CA LEU A 341 27.02 13.78 -45.09
C LEU A 341 28.30 13.50 -45.87
N ASN A 342 28.62 12.22 -46.09
CA ASN A 342 29.80 11.81 -46.85
C ASN A 342 29.75 12.33 -48.29
N ILE A 343 28.60 12.20 -48.96
CA ILE A 343 28.42 12.75 -50.31
C ILE A 343 28.61 14.27 -50.31
N ASN A 344 27.98 14.98 -49.36
CA ASN A 344 28.06 16.44 -49.30
C ASN A 344 29.50 16.94 -49.12
N ILE A 345 30.26 16.28 -48.25
CA ILE A 345 31.67 16.62 -47.98
C ILE A 345 32.55 16.27 -49.18
N ARG A 346 32.40 15.06 -49.74
CA ARG A 346 33.26 14.57 -50.84
C ARG A 346 33.11 15.40 -52.10
N TYR A 347 31.88 15.77 -52.45
CA TYR A 347 31.57 16.50 -53.69
C TYR A 347 31.36 18.01 -53.47
N ARG A 348 31.79 18.56 -52.32
CA ARG A 348 31.61 19.99 -51.95
C ARG A 348 32.12 21.00 -52.98
N HIS A 349 33.08 20.61 -53.82
CA HIS A 349 33.69 21.48 -54.84
C HIS A 349 32.91 21.49 -56.16
N VAL A 350 32.00 20.53 -56.39
CA VAL A 350 31.15 20.47 -57.58
C VAL A 350 30.23 21.69 -57.60
N ARG A 351 30.11 22.34 -58.76
CA ARG A 351 29.39 23.64 -58.93
C ARG A 351 27.98 23.61 -58.34
N PHE A 352 27.24 22.53 -58.55
CA PHE A 352 25.87 22.37 -58.06
C PHE A 352 25.79 22.33 -56.51
N ILE A 353 26.61 21.47 -55.88
CA ILE A 353 26.65 21.35 -54.40
C ILE A 353 27.23 22.62 -53.76
N LYS A 354 28.24 23.23 -54.38
CA LYS A 354 28.84 24.49 -53.92
C LYS A 354 27.81 25.64 -53.89
N MET A 355 26.90 25.70 -54.87
CA MET A 355 25.83 26.72 -54.90
C MET A 355 24.76 26.50 -53.81
N SER A 356 24.54 25.26 -53.37
CA SER A 356 23.60 24.92 -52.28
C SER A 356 24.14 25.21 -50.86
N SER A 357 25.30 25.87 -50.70
CA SER A 357 25.88 26.19 -49.39
C SER A 357 26.16 24.91 -48.55
N PRO A 358 27.21 24.13 -48.88
CA PRO A 358 27.46 22.81 -48.30
C PRO A 358 27.60 22.82 -46.77
N ASN A 359 28.20 23.86 -46.19
CA ASN A 359 28.34 23.96 -44.74
C ASN A 359 26.99 24.07 -44.01
N MET A 360 25.99 24.73 -44.62
CA MET A 360 24.64 24.82 -44.08
C MET A 360 23.90 23.48 -44.21
N ASN A 361 24.13 22.74 -45.31
CA ASN A 361 23.62 21.38 -45.48
C ASN A 361 24.17 20.43 -44.40
N ASN A 362 25.47 20.51 -44.09
CA ASN A 362 26.07 19.72 -43.00
C ASN A 362 25.41 20.02 -41.65
N LEU A 363 25.04 21.28 -41.40
CA LEU A 363 24.33 21.67 -40.17
C LEU A 363 22.91 21.11 -40.10
N ILE A 364 22.21 21.01 -41.23
CA ILE A 364 20.90 20.33 -41.32
C ILE A 364 21.04 18.87 -40.92
N ILE A 365 22.04 18.17 -41.46
CA ILE A 365 22.30 16.77 -41.13
C ILE A 365 22.63 16.61 -39.65
N LEU A 366 23.50 17.46 -39.10
CA LEU A 366 23.87 17.44 -37.68
C LEU A 366 22.63 17.63 -36.78
N GLY A 367 21.75 18.58 -37.14
CA GLY A 367 20.49 18.79 -36.44
C GLY A 367 19.58 17.55 -36.48
N SER A 368 19.40 16.95 -37.66
CA SER A 368 18.60 15.72 -37.81
C SER A 368 19.15 14.56 -36.97
N VAL A 369 20.46 14.32 -36.98
CA VAL A 369 21.10 13.28 -36.15
C VAL A 369 20.90 13.57 -34.66
N THR A 370 21.03 14.82 -34.24
CA THR A 370 20.78 15.22 -32.84
C THR A 370 19.34 14.94 -32.42
N THR A 371 18.36 15.21 -33.29
CA THR A 371 16.96 14.88 -33.01
C THR A 371 16.69 13.37 -32.97
N TYR A 372 17.36 12.56 -33.80
CA TYR A 372 17.26 11.09 -33.72
C TYR A 372 17.80 10.55 -32.40
N ILE A 373 18.92 11.07 -31.90
CA ILE A 373 19.46 10.72 -30.57
C ILE A 373 18.48 11.15 -29.47
N GLY A 374 17.81 12.30 -29.62
CA GLY A 374 16.76 12.75 -28.72
C GLY A 374 15.58 11.78 -28.62
N VAL A 375 15.12 11.21 -29.75
CA VAL A 375 14.06 10.18 -29.75
C VAL A 375 14.49 8.93 -28.98
N LEU A 376 15.72 8.46 -29.20
CA LEU A 376 16.26 7.30 -28.48
C LEU A 376 16.23 7.51 -26.96
N ILE A 377 16.73 8.65 -26.48
CA ILE A 377 16.78 8.99 -25.05
C ILE A 377 15.39 9.19 -24.44
N PHE A 378 14.41 9.64 -25.24
CA PHE A 378 13.02 9.76 -24.79
C PHE A 378 12.40 8.39 -24.49
N GLY A 379 12.73 7.34 -25.25
CA GLY A 379 12.20 5.99 -25.04
C GLY A 379 12.85 5.18 -23.91
N MET A 380 13.95 5.66 -23.34
CA MET A 380 14.70 4.96 -22.28
C MET A 380 14.08 5.14 -20.88
N ASP A 381 12.84 4.71 -20.69
CA ASP A 381 12.15 4.79 -19.39
C ASP A 381 12.45 3.63 -18.44
N PHE A 382 13.07 2.56 -18.94
CA PHE A 382 13.47 1.35 -18.19
C PHE A 382 14.75 1.51 -17.35
N VAL A 383 15.38 2.69 -17.39
CA VAL A 383 16.64 2.96 -16.71
C VAL A 383 16.44 3.08 -15.19
N PRO A 384 17.41 2.67 -14.35
CA PRO A 384 17.33 2.82 -12.91
C PRO A 384 17.11 4.28 -12.46
N LEU A 385 16.43 4.43 -11.32
CA LEU A 385 15.95 5.73 -10.82
C LEU A 385 17.07 6.76 -10.53
N LYS A 386 18.32 6.32 -10.36
CA LYS A 386 19.47 7.21 -10.14
C LYS A 386 19.89 7.95 -11.41
N GLU A 387 19.89 7.25 -12.55
CA GLU A 387 20.34 7.77 -13.85
C GLU A 387 19.25 8.54 -14.59
N TYR A 388 17.97 8.31 -14.25
CA TYR A 388 16.80 8.95 -14.86
C TYR A 388 16.85 10.50 -14.81
N GLN A 389 17.45 11.09 -13.77
CA GLN A 389 17.58 12.54 -13.61
C GLN A 389 18.39 13.18 -14.74
N SER A 390 19.47 12.52 -15.18
CA SER A 390 20.32 13.00 -16.27
C SER A 390 19.60 12.87 -17.62
N LEU A 391 18.81 11.81 -17.79
CA LEU A 391 17.99 11.60 -18.98
C LEU A 391 16.91 12.68 -19.13
N CYS A 392 16.25 13.08 -18.03
CA CYS A 392 15.27 14.16 -18.04
C CYS A 392 15.82 15.45 -18.67
N LYS A 393 17.06 15.81 -18.30
CA LYS A 393 17.75 16.99 -18.86
C LYS A 393 18.09 16.78 -20.33
N ALA A 394 18.73 15.66 -20.65
CA ALA A 394 19.16 15.35 -22.01
C ALA A 394 18.02 15.36 -23.04
N ARG A 395 16.81 14.87 -22.66
CA ARG A 395 15.61 14.84 -23.52
C ARG A 395 15.29 16.21 -24.11
N ILE A 396 15.16 17.23 -23.27
CA ILE A 396 14.73 18.56 -23.71
C ILE A 396 15.85 19.28 -24.46
N TRP A 397 17.09 19.16 -23.96
CA TRP A 397 18.27 19.78 -24.57
C TRP A 397 18.52 19.29 -25.99
N LEU A 398 18.53 17.97 -26.22
CA LEU A 398 18.80 17.41 -27.54
C LEU A 398 17.73 17.77 -28.57
N ILE A 399 16.46 17.75 -28.16
CA ILE A 399 15.34 18.05 -29.05
C ILE A 399 15.31 19.53 -29.42
N SER A 400 15.49 20.43 -28.45
CA SER A 400 15.51 21.88 -28.73
C SER A 400 16.70 22.27 -29.61
N LEU A 401 17.91 21.81 -29.26
CA LEU A 401 19.12 22.13 -30.04
C LEU A 401 19.09 21.50 -31.43
N GLY A 402 18.67 20.23 -31.53
CA GLY A 402 18.53 19.54 -32.81
C GLY A 402 17.58 20.27 -33.76
N PHE A 403 16.44 20.74 -33.24
CA PHE A 403 15.51 21.58 -34.00
C PHE A 403 16.17 22.88 -34.47
N SER A 404 16.89 23.59 -33.59
CA SER A 404 17.59 24.84 -33.94
C SER A 404 18.66 24.67 -35.02
N PHE A 405 19.45 23.60 -34.94
CA PHE A 405 20.46 23.29 -35.94
C PHE A 405 19.81 23.03 -37.31
N ALA A 406 18.79 22.16 -37.35
CA ALA A 406 18.13 21.79 -38.60
C ALA A 406 17.31 22.93 -39.18
N PHE A 407 16.36 23.46 -38.41
CA PHE A 407 15.45 24.51 -38.87
C PHE A 407 16.16 25.84 -39.09
N GLY A 408 17.07 26.24 -38.19
CA GLY A 408 17.83 27.48 -38.33
C GLY A 408 18.67 27.50 -39.62
N ALA A 409 19.27 26.38 -39.98
CA ALA A 409 20.02 26.27 -41.23
C ALA A 409 19.12 26.40 -42.48
N MET A 410 17.95 25.76 -42.48
CA MET A 410 16.95 25.91 -43.56
C MET A 410 16.41 27.34 -43.65
N PHE A 411 16.12 27.94 -42.49
CA PHE A 411 15.63 29.30 -42.37
C PHE A 411 16.61 30.33 -42.95
N PHE A 412 17.88 30.32 -42.54
CA PHE A 412 18.84 31.31 -43.07
C PHE A 412 19.23 31.06 -44.52
N LYS A 413 19.10 29.82 -45.02
CA LYS A 413 19.21 29.52 -46.45
C LYS A 413 18.08 30.18 -47.25
N THR A 414 16.83 30.05 -46.82
CA THR A 414 15.69 30.70 -47.50
C THR A 414 15.77 32.23 -47.39
N TRP A 415 16.19 32.76 -46.23
CA TRP A 415 16.43 34.19 -46.03
C TRP A 415 17.49 34.76 -46.98
N ARG A 416 18.59 34.01 -47.22
CA ARG A 416 19.62 34.41 -48.20
C ARG A 416 19.00 34.56 -49.59
N VAL A 417 18.17 33.61 -50.01
CA VAL A 417 17.48 33.68 -51.31
C VAL A 417 16.56 34.88 -51.37
N HIS A 418 15.71 35.08 -50.35
CA HIS A 418 14.82 36.23 -50.27
C HIS A 418 15.59 37.56 -50.40
N LYS A 419 16.68 37.74 -49.63
CA LYS A 419 17.47 38.99 -49.67
C LYS A 419 18.14 39.26 -51.02
N ILE A 420 18.55 38.22 -51.75
CA ILE A 420 19.19 38.38 -53.06
C ILE A 420 18.18 38.75 -54.15
N PHE A 421 16.95 38.22 -54.07
CA PHE A 421 15.95 38.37 -55.15
C PHE A 421 14.84 39.39 -54.87
N ALA A 422 14.59 39.78 -53.61
CA ALA A 422 13.56 40.76 -53.26
C ALA A 422 13.98 42.22 -53.55
N ASN A 423 15.28 42.53 -53.59
CA ASN A 423 15.79 43.88 -53.86
C ASN A 423 16.39 44.00 -55.27
N LEU A 424 15.54 44.29 -56.26
CA LEU A 424 15.93 44.50 -57.66
C LEU A 424 16.83 45.74 -57.88
N THR A 425 16.87 46.68 -56.92
CA THR A 425 17.58 47.96 -57.01
C THR A 425 18.89 48.04 -56.22
N ALA A 426 19.27 47.00 -55.46
CA ALA A 426 20.47 47.02 -54.63
C ALA A 426 21.69 46.39 -55.32
N LYS A 427 22.88 46.98 -55.12
CA LYS A 427 24.19 46.42 -55.53
C LYS A 427 24.26 44.94 -55.08
N LYS A 428 24.63 44.01 -55.97
CA LYS A 428 24.74 42.56 -55.65
C LYS A 428 25.68 42.34 -54.46
N VAL A 429 25.12 42.12 -53.26
CA VAL A 429 25.90 41.82 -52.05
C VAL A 429 26.16 40.31 -51.99
N ALA A 430 27.43 39.91 -52.08
CA ALA A 430 27.82 38.52 -51.89
C ALA A 430 27.82 38.16 -50.39
N ILE A 431 26.81 37.41 -49.95
CA ILE A 431 26.69 36.90 -48.58
C ILE A 431 27.51 35.61 -48.44
N ARG A 432 28.43 35.56 -47.48
CA ARG A 432 29.28 34.39 -47.21
C ARG A 432 28.59 33.40 -46.26
N ASP A 433 28.85 32.10 -46.43
CA ASP A 433 28.29 31.05 -45.58
C ASP A 433 28.67 31.20 -44.10
N SER A 434 29.84 31.77 -43.79
CA SER A 434 30.25 32.07 -42.41
C SER A 434 29.32 33.07 -41.72
N GLN A 435 28.76 34.03 -42.46
CA GLN A 435 27.80 34.99 -41.91
C GLN A 435 26.44 34.34 -41.63
N LEU A 436 26.06 33.31 -42.39
CA LEU A 436 24.84 32.55 -42.16
C LEU A 436 25.01 31.63 -40.94
N LEU A 437 26.14 30.93 -40.85
CA LEU A 437 26.49 30.10 -39.69
C LEU A 437 26.53 30.92 -38.40
N LEU A 438 27.10 32.13 -38.43
CA LEU A 438 27.10 33.03 -37.28
C LEU A 438 25.68 33.33 -36.78
N ARG A 439 24.72 33.52 -37.69
CA ARG A 439 23.33 33.81 -37.32
C ARG A 439 22.57 32.59 -36.84
N VAL A 440 22.85 31.40 -37.38
CA VAL A 440 22.37 30.15 -36.78
C VAL A 440 22.94 30.02 -35.36
N GLY A 441 24.21 30.36 -35.17
CA GLY A 441 24.86 30.47 -33.87
C GLY A 441 24.08 31.32 -32.87
N VAL A 442 23.58 32.49 -33.29
CA VAL A 442 22.73 33.34 -32.44
C VAL A 442 21.45 32.61 -31.99
N LEU A 443 20.77 31.87 -32.87
CA LEU A 443 19.58 31.09 -32.47
C LEU A 443 19.92 29.99 -31.46
N ILE A 444 21.09 29.36 -31.60
CA ILE A 444 21.58 28.35 -30.66
C ILE A 444 21.92 28.98 -29.31
N VAL A 445 22.57 30.16 -29.29
CA VAL A 445 22.85 30.87 -28.03
C VAL A 445 21.55 31.23 -27.32
N ILE A 446 20.51 31.66 -28.03
CA ILE A 446 19.18 31.92 -27.45
C ILE A 446 18.64 30.65 -26.81
N ASP A 447 18.67 29.51 -27.50
CA ASP A 447 18.21 28.22 -26.95
C ASP A 447 18.97 27.81 -25.70
N VAL A 448 20.30 27.82 -25.76
CA VAL A 448 21.15 27.45 -24.63
C VAL A 448 20.88 28.37 -23.45
N THR A 449 20.70 29.67 -23.69
CA THR A 449 20.38 30.63 -22.62
C THR A 449 19.03 30.30 -21.99
N VAL A 450 17.98 30.06 -22.78
CA VAL A 450 16.64 29.71 -22.27
C VAL A 450 16.68 28.41 -21.47
N LEU A 451 17.37 27.38 -21.97
CA LEU A 451 17.48 26.08 -21.30
C LEU A 451 18.31 26.14 -20.01
N LEU A 452 19.41 26.91 -20.00
CA LEU A 452 20.20 27.14 -18.79
C LEU A 452 19.39 27.91 -17.74
N VAL A 453 18.67 28.95 -18.14
CA VAL A 453 17.81 29.72 -17.24
C VAL A 453 16.70 28.84 -16.67
N TRP A 454 16.09 27.97 -17.48
CA TRP A 454 15.14 26.97 -17.01
C TRP A 454 15.79 26.04 -15.98
N GLU A 455 16.95 25.46 -16.29
CA GLU A 455 17.63 24.52 -15.41
C GLU A 455 18.08 25.15 -14.08
N LEU A 456 18.49 26.42 -14.08
CA LEU A 456 18.95 27.13 -12.89
C LEU A 456 17.80 27.60 -12.00
N ILE A 457 16.69 28.07 -12.58
CA ILE A 457 15.56 28.65 -11.84
C ILE A 457 14.55 27.58 -11.41
N ASP A 458 14.31 26.57 -12.26
CA ASP A 458 13.28 25.55 -12.06
C ASP A 458 13.75 24.20 -12.65
N PRO A 459 14.75 23.56 -12.02
CA PRO A 459 15.37 22.35 -12.54
C PRO A 459 14.33 21.23 -12.71
N LEU A 460 14.38 20.52 -13.84
CA LEU A 460 13.57 19.32 -14.00
C LEU A 460 13.96 18.27 -12.95
N GLN A 461 12.98 17.84 -12.17
CA GLN A 461 13.11 16.79 -11.18
C GLN A 461 12.38 15.55 -11.64
N LYS A 462 12.97 14.39 -11.34
CA LYS A 462 12.27 13.12 -11.44
C LYS A 462 11.11 13.09 -10.44
N LEU A 463 9.92 12.75 -10.93
CA LEU A 463 8.72 12.59 -10.12
C LEU A 463 8.09 11.24 -10.41
N ILE A 464 7.77 10.49 -9.34
CA ILE A 464 6.99 9.26 -9.43
C ILE A 464 5.53 9.64 -9.27
N ILE A 465 4.74 9.40 -10.32
CA ILE A 465 3.31 9.65 -10.31
C ILE A 465 2.60 8.30 -10.21
N TYR A 466 1.67 8.19 -9.28
CA TYR A 466 0.70 7.10 -9.26
C TYR A 466 -0.49 7.58 -10.09
N PRO A 467 -0.67 7.08 -11.32
CA PRO A 467 -1.80 7.50 -12.14
C PRO A 467 -3.07 7.22 -11.33
N LYS A 468 -3.86 8.26 -11.06
CA LYS A 468 -5.18 8.08 -10.45
C LYS A 468 -5.96 7.18 -11.40
N GLY A 469 -6.29 5.97 -10.96
CA GLY A 469 -7.36 5.21 -11.58
C GLY A 469 -8.64 6.04 -11.60
N ILE A 470 -9.60 5.63 -12.42
CA ILE A 470 -10.95 6.22 -12.42
C ILE A 470 -11.45 6.24 -10.97
N ALA A 471 -11.63 7.43 -10.41
CA ALA A 471 -12.13 7.61 -9.05
C ALA A 471 -13.64 7.32 -9.08
N ILE A 472 -13.99 6.09 -8.75
CA ILE A 472 -15.30 5.78 -8.18
C ILE A 472 -15.03 5.71 -6.68
N ASP A 473 -15.57 6.67 -5.92
CA ASP A 473 -15.58 6.68 -4.44
C ASP A 473 -14.22 6.66 -3.71
N ASN A 474 -13.29 7.57 -4.03
CA ASN A 474 -12.07 7.86 -3.24
C ASN A 474 -11.10 6.69 -2.96
N PHE A 475 -11.31 5.51 -3.56
CA PHE A 475 -10.39 4.37 -3.46
C PHE A 475 -9.43 4.34 -4.65
N PHE A 476 -8.14 4.19 -4.37
CA PHE A 476 -7.12 3.94 -5.39
C PHE A 476 -7.37 2.56 -6.01
N TYR A 477 -7.60 2.49 -7.33
CA TYR A 477 -7.82 1.20 -8.02
C TYR A 477 -6.53 0.38 -7.99
N GLU A 478 -6.44 -0.52 -7.03
CA GLU A 478 -5.44 -1.57 -6.98
C GLU A 478 -6.08 -2.84 -7.54
N GLN A 479 -5.45 -3.42 -8.56
CA GLN A 479 -5.99 -4.62 -9.19
C GLN A 479 -5.44 -5.85 -8.46
N PRO A 480 -6.27 -6.83 -8.06
CA PRO A 480 -5.77 -8.07 -7.51
C PRO A 480 -4.92 -8.79 -8.56
N LEU A 481 -3.82 -9.37 -8.11
CA LEU A 481 -2.94 -10.15 -8.98
C LEU A 481 -3.73 -11.34 -9.55
N PRO A 482 -3.69 -11.61 -10.88
CA PRO A 482 -4.37 -12.76 -11.45
C PRO A 482 -3.89 -14.06 -10.79
N GLY A 483 -4.81 -14.77 -10.11
CA GLY A 483 -4.50 -15.99 -9.36
C GLY A 483 -4.07 -15.79 -7.91
N ASN A 484 -3.85 -14.55 -7.44
CA ASN A 484 -3.59 -14.26 -6.03
C ASN A 484 -4.28 -12.96 -5.57
N SER A 485 -5.46 -13.10 -4.99
CA SER A 485 -6.25 -11.98 -4.45
C SER A 485 -5.72 -11.36 -3.16
N ASP A 486 -4.60 -11.86 -2.63
CA ASP A 486 -3.93 -11.30 -1.45
C ASP A 486 -2.80 -10.34 -1.82
N VAL A 487 -2.55 -10.17 -3.11
CA VAL A 487 -1.60 -9.20 -3.64
C VAL A 487 -2.34 -8.20 -4.52
N LEU A 488 -2.19 -6.92 -4.20
CA LEU A 488 -2.76 -5.79 -4.94
C LEU A 488 -1.66 -5.10 -5.74
N ILE A 489 -1.89 -4.93 -7.04
CA ILE A 489 -0.92 -4.27 -7.93
C ILE A 489 -1.19 -2.76 -7.93
N ARG A 490 -0.17 -1.99 -7.57
CA ARG A 490 -0.16 -0.53 -7.63
C ARG A 490 0.81 -0.05 -8.71
N GLU A 491 0.28 0.52 -9.78
CA GLU A 491 1.09 1.04 -10.88
C GLU A 491 1.76 2.38 -10.53
N ARG A 492 2.99 2.60 -11.01
CA ARG A 492 3.70 3.88 -10.91
C ARG A 492 4.30 4.27 -12.26
N LEU A 493 4.30 5.57 -12.56
CA LEU A 493 4.88 6.17 -13.77
C LEU A 493 6.04 7.09 -13.37
N LYS A 494 7.18 6.95 -14.05
CA LYS A 494 8.32 7.87 -13.92
C LYS A 494 8.12 9.04 -14.88
N THR A 495 8.15 10.26 -14.36
CA THR A 495 8.01 11.48 -15.19
C THR A 495 9.04 12.52 -14.81
N CYS A 496 9.33 13.44 -15.73
CA CYS A 496 10.20 14.59 -15.49
C CYS A 496 9.31 15.83 -15.40
N ARG A 497 9.24 16.46 -14.22
CA ARG A 497 8.37 17.63 -13.96
C ARG A 497 9.19 18.75 -13.30
N CYS A 498 8.69 19.98 -13.42
CA CYS A 498 9.20 21.15 -12.72
C CYS A 498 8.00 21.99 -12.23
N GLN A 499 8.22 22.98 -11.37
CA GLN A 499 7.11 23.68 -10.71
C GLN A 499 6.25 24.47 -11.69
N ARG A 500 6.87 25.09 -12.70
CA ARG A 500 6.22 25.95 -13.70
C ARG A 500 6.38 25.39 -15.11
N GLU A 501 6.19 24.09 -15.28
CA GLU A 501 6.40 23.39 -16.56
C GLU A 501 5.63 24.01 -17.73
N VAL A 502 4.38 24.42 -17.52
CA VAL A 502 3.51 24.96 -18.56
C VAL A 502 4.09 26.27 -19.10
N ILE A 503 4.65 27.10 -18.22
CA ILE A 503 5.23 28.39 -18.57
C ILE A 503 6.51 28.17 -19.40
N TRP A 504 7.40 27.28 -18.97
CA TRP A 504 8.64 27.00 -19.69
C TRP A 504 8.41 26.38 -21.07
N ILE A 505 7.51 25.39 -21.14
CA ILE A 505 7.11 24.78 -22.41
C ILE A 505 6.45 25.83 -23.32
N ALA A 506 5.56 26.68 -22.79
CA ALA A 506 4.92 27.73 -23.56
C ALA A 506 5.92 28.75 -24.12
N ILE A 507 6.94 29.16 -23.34
CA ILE A 507 8.00 30.07 -23.81
C ILE A 507 8.74 29.47 -25.01
N ILE A 508 9.19 28.21 -24.90
CA ILE A 508 9.94 27.53 -25.97
C ILE A 508 9.03 27.35 -27.19
N VAL A 509 7.83 26.80 -27.03
CA VAL A 509 6.90 26.56 -28.13
C VAL A 509 6.51 27.86 -28.82
N SER A 510 6.29 28.94 -28.08
CA SER A 510 5.95 30.25 -28.66
C SER A 510 7.10 30.83 -29.49
N TYR A 511 8.32 30.83 -28.95
CA TYR A 511 9.50 31.31 -29.68
C TYR A 511 9.76 30.49 -30.95
N LYS A 512 9.70 29.15 -30.86
CA LYS A 512 9.87 28.26 -32.02
C LYS A 512 8.73 28.40 -33.03
N GLY A 513 7.49 28.60 -32.55
CA GLY A 513 6.32 28.84 -33.37
C GLY A 513 6.46 30.12 -34.19
N LEU A 514 6.91 31.23 -33.59
CA LEU A 514 7.19 32.48 -34.29
C LEU A 514 8.29 32.30 -35.36
N LEU A 515 9.35 31.56 -35.03
CA LEU A 515 10.42 31.23 -35.98
C LEU A 515 9.91 30.40 -37.16
N LEU A 516 9.02 29.42 -36.90
CA LEU A 516 8.35 28.62 -37.92
C LEU A 516 7.45 29.46 -38.82
N LEU A 517 6.61 30.34 -38.24
CA LEU A 517 5.73 31.24 -38.98
C LEU A 517 6.52 32.17 -39.89
N PHE A 518 7.63 32.73 -39.41
CA PHE A 518 8.48 33.56 -40.23
C PHE A 518 9.22 32.76 -41.32
N GLY A 519 9.60 31.51 -41.02
CA GLY A 519 10.12 30.59 -42.04
C GLY A 519 9.12 30.27 -43.14
N LEU A 520 7.84 30.07 -42.78
CA LEU A 520 6.75 29.88 -43.74
C LEU A 520 6.55 31.12 -44.64
N PHE A 521 6.60 32.32 -44.05
CA PHE A 521 6.55 33.57 -44.80
C PHE A 521 7.69 33.66 -45.83
N LEU A 522 8.94 33.38 -45.42
CA LEU A 522 10.09 33.41 -46.33
C LEU A 522 10.00 32.32 -47.42
N ALA A 523 9.52 31.13 -47.08
CA ALA A 523 9.28 30.05 -48.04
C ALA A 523 8.21 30.43 -49.08
N TRP A 524 7.16 31.15 -48.66
CA TRP A 524 6.12 31.65 -49.55
C TRP A 524 6.65 32.72 -50.51
N GLU A 525 7.38 33.71 -50.01
CA GLU A 525 7.95 34.80 -50.81
C GLU A 525 8.95 34.28 -51.85
N THR A 526 9.71 33.23 -51.52
CA THR A 526 10.75 32.70 -52.41
C THR A 526 10.24 31.66 -53.42
N ARG A 527 8.95 31.27 -53.39
CA ARG A 527 8.39 30.19 -54.23
C ARG A 527 8.44 30.46 -55.74
N LYS A 528 8.35 31.73 -56.13
CA LYS A 528 8.31 32.16 -57.54
C LYS A 528 9.71 32.31 -58.17
N VAL A 529 10.78 32.23 -57.37
CA VAL A 529 12.16 32.34 -57.86
C VAL A 529 12.60 30.97 -58.39
N ALA A 530 12.44 30.75 -59.70
CA ALA A 530 12.82 29.52 -60.38
C ALA A 530 13.97 29.77 -61.37
N ILE A 531 15.21 29.52 -60.93
CA ILE A 531 16.38 29.44 -61.80
C ILE A 531 16.82 27.97 -61.79
N ASN A 532 17.07 27.35 -62.95
CA ASN A 532 17.42 25.91 -63.05
C ASN A 532 18.67 25.52 -62.23
N ALA A 533 19.57 26.46 -61.96
CA ALA A 533 20.72 26.28 -61.07
C ALA A 533 20.39 26.45 -59.55
N LEU A 534 19.15 26.77 -59.19
CA LEU A 534 18.72 27.19 -57.85
C LEU A 534 17.39 26.56 -57.38
N ASN A 535 16.99 25.40 -57.93
CA ASN A 535 15.77 24.67 -57.54
C ASN A 535 15.80 24.17 -56.06
N ASP A 536 16.93 24.34 -55.38
CA ASP A 536 17.16 24.07 -53.95
C ASP A 536 16.21 24.88 -53.04
N SER A 537 15.79 26.08 -53.42
CA SER A 537 14.89 26.92 -52.61
C SER A 537 13.48 26.35 -52.49
N LYS A 538 12.94 25.74 -53.57
CA LYS A 538 11.61 25.12 -53.57
C LYS A 538 11.56 23.87 -52.70
N ASN A 539 12.61 23.05 -52.75
CA ASN A 539 12.76 21.86 -51.93
C ASN A 539 12.83 22.21 -50.44
N ILE A 540 13.60 23.24 -50.07
CA ILE A 540 13.65 23.73 -48.69
C ILE A 540 12.29 24.30 -48.26
N GLY A 541 11.56 24.99 -49.15
CA GLY A 541 10.21 25.44 -48.87
C GLY A 541 9.25 24.28 -48.52
N LEU A 542 9.31 23.18 -49.29
CA LEU A 542 8.54 21.96 -49.00
C LEU A 542 8.87 21.37 -47.62
N CYS A 543 10.15 21.33 -47.25
CA CYS A 543 10.60 20.91 -45.92
C CYS A 543 10.02 21.78 -44.80
N VAL A 544 10.03 23.10 -44.97
CA VAL A 544 9.45 24.04 -43.99
C VAL A 544 7.95 23.84 -43.83
N TYR A 545 7.22 23.62 -44.93
CA TYR A 545 5.78 23.29 -44.87
C TYR A 545 5.51 21.97 -44.13
N ALA A 546 6.29 20.93 -44.42
CA ALA A 546 6.15 19.63 -43.77
C ALA A 546 6.41 19.72 -42.26
N VAL A 547 7.51 20.35 -41.85
CA VAL A 547 7.86 20.54 -40.44
C VAL A 547 6.79 21.33 -39.70
N ALA A 548 6.29 22.43 -40.28
CA ALA A 548 5.26 23.26 -39.65
C ALA A 548 3.94 22.49 -39.46
N ALA A 549 3.50 21.75 -40.49
CA ALA A 549 2.29 20.94 -40.43
C ALA A 549 2.39 19.84 -39.35
N THR A 550 3.51 19.11 -39.30
CA THR A 550 3.71 18.06 -38.30
C THR A 550 3.80 18.64 -36.88
N CYS A 551 4.49 19.77 -36.68
CA CYS A 551 4.56 20.42 -35.36
C CYS A 551 3.18 20.89 -34.87
N ALA A 552 2.33 21.41 -35.77
CA ALA A 552 0.98 21.86 -35.43
C ALA A 552 0.06 20.72 -34.95
N VAL A 553 0.20 19.52 -35.52
CA VAL A 553 -0.62 18.35 -35.16
C VAL A 553 -0.08 17.62 -33.93
N ILE A 554 1.23 17.44 -33.82
CA ILE A 554 1.82 16.55 -32.81
C ILE A 554 1.97 17.21 -31.45
N THR A 555 2.23 18.53 -31.40
CA THR A 555 2.43 19.24 -30.13
C THR A 555 1.21 19.10 -29.19
N PRO A 556 -0.04 19.32 -29.64
CA PRO A 556 -1.22 19.09 -28.79
C PRO A 556 -1.37 17.64 -28.32
N ILE A 557 -1.09 16.66 -29.20
CA ILE A 557 -1.22 15.23 -28.87
C ILE A 557 -0.25 14.82 -27.77
N VAL A 558 1.02 15.26 -27.85
CA VAL A 558 2.03 14.92 -26.84
C VAL A 558 1.72 15.57 -25.48
N LEU A 559 1.10 16.75 -25.47
CA LEU A 559 0.70 17.44 -24.24
C LEU A 559 -0.49 16.77 -23.54
N THR A 560 -1.40 16.13 -24.28
CA THR A 560 -2.60 15.47 -23.71
C THR A 560 -2.38 14.00 -23.35
N THR A 561 -1.46 13.31 -24.04
CA THR A 561 -1.22 11.87 -23.88
C THR A 561 -0.18 11.50 -22.82
N GLY A 562 0.25 12.44 -21.97
CA GLY A 562 1.31 12.22 -20.97
C GLY A 562 1.05 11.14 -19.91
N HIS A 563 -0.18 10.59 -19.83
CA HIS A 563 -0.53 9.48 -18.96
C HIS A 563 -0.38 8.10 -19.62
N LEU A 564 -0.15 8.05 -20.94
CA LEU A 564 -0.01 6.83 -21.75
C LEU A 564 1.40 6.80 -22.40
N PRO A 565 2.41 6.19 -21.75
CA PRO A 565 3.80 6.27 -22.20
C PRO A 565 4.01 5.69 -23.61
N ASN A 566 3.34 4.58 -23.95
CA ASN A 566 3.40 3.98 -25.29
C ASN A 566 2.87 4.91 -26.38
N VAL A 567 1.72 5.55 -26.14
CA VAL A 567 1.07 6.43 -27.11
C VAL A 567 1.90 7.69 -27.31
N GLN A 568 2.32 8.31 -26.21
CA GLN A 568 3.13 9.52 -26.24
C GLN A 568 4.46 9.28 -26.98
N TYR A 569 5.17 8.19 -26.67
CA TYR A 569 6.42 7.85 -27.33
C TYR A 569 6.24 7.56 -28.81
N ALA A 570 5.22 6.78 -29.20
CA ALA A 570 4.97 6.43 -30.60
C ALA A 570 4.72 7.66 -31.47
N PHE A 571 3.84 8.58 -31.05
CA PHE A 571 3.56 9.81 -31.80
C PHE A 571 4.76 10.75 -31.86
N PHE A 572 5.50 10.88 -30.75
CA PHE A 572 6.71 11.70 -30.70
C PHE A 572 7.81 11.17 -31.64
N ALA A 573 8.08 9.86 -31.59
CA ALA A 573 9.07 9.20 -32.43
C ALA A 573 8.69 9.30 -33.92
N LEU A 574 7.43 8.99 -34.27
CA LEU A 574 6.93 9.05 -35.64
C LEU A 574 7.08 10.45 -36.23
N ALA A 575 6.72 11.48 -35.46
CA ALA A 575 6.79 12.87 -35.91
C ALA A 575 8.20 13.33 -36.24
N ILE A 576 9.17 13.04 -35.36
CA ILE A 576 10.56 13.44 -35.55
C ILE A 576 11.19 12.64 -36.69
N ILE A 577 10.97 11.32 -36.71
CA ILE A 577 11.49 10.45 -37.77
C ILE A 577 10.97 10.90 -39.13
N PHE A 578 9.66 11.15 -39.25
CA PHE A 578 9.05 11.65 -40.48
C PHE A 578 9.64 12.99 -40.92
N CYS A 579 9.67 13.99 -40.03
CA CYS A 579 10.17 15.33 -40.36
C CYS A 579 11.64 15.32 -40.77
N ALA A 580 12.51 14.71 -39.96
CA ALA A 580 13.94 14.70 -40.21
C ALA A 580 14.29 13.88 -41.47
N THR A 581 13.60 12.75 -41.70
CA THR A 581 13.81 11.90 -42.89
C THR A 581 13.37 12.63 -44.17
N ILE A 582 12.19 13.26 -44.18
CA ILE A 582 11.72 14.05 -45.33
C ILE A 582 12.68 15.21 -45.61
N ASN A 583 13.15 15.90 -44.57
CA ASN A 583 14.12 16.99 -44.74
C ASN A 583 15.40 16.52 -45.42
N LEU A 584 15.92 15.35 -45.03
CA LEU A 584 17.12 14.78 -45.65
C LEU A 584 16.85 14.34 -47.09
N LEU A 585 15.76 13.62 -47.35
CA LEU A 585 15.43 13.13 -48.69
C LEU A 585 15.18 14.29 -49.66
N VAL A 586 14.34 15.25 -49.30
CA VAL A 586 13.97 16.36 -50.19
C VAL A 586 15.15 17.30 -50.47
N VAL A 587 16.04 17.53 -49.49
CA VAL A 587 17.20 18.41 -49.67
C VAL A 587 18.35 17.73 -50.41
N PHE A 588 18.60 16.44 -50.19
CA PHE A 588 19.81 15.78 -50.68
C PHE A 588 19.60 14.84 -51.87
N LEU A 589 18.43 14.20 -52.02
CA LEU A 589 18.19 13.24 -53.10
C LEU A 589 18.34 13.86 -54.51
N PRO A 590 17.88 15.11 -54.77
CA PRO A 590 18.12 15.80 -56.05
C PRO A 590 19.58 16.19 -56.32
N LYS A 591 20.50 15.98 -55.36
CA LYS A 591 21.94 16.27 -55.47
C LYS A 591 22.78 15.02 -55.70
N VAL A 592 22.18 13.84 -55.55
CA VAL A 592 22.82 12.54 -55.77
C VAL A 592 22.59 12.06 -57.21
N ASN A 593 21.42 12.33 -57.77
CA ASN A 593 21.13 12.21 -59.20
C ASN A 593 21.74 13.38 -59.97
#